data_AF-A0A942FUG9-F1
#
_entry.id   AF-A0A942FUG9-F1
#
_cell.length_a   1.000
_cell.length_b   1.000
_cell.length_c   1.000
_cell.angle_alpha   90.00
_cell.angle_beta   90.00
_cell.angle_gamma   90.00
#
_symmetry.space_group_name_H-M   'P 1'
#
loop_
_entity.id
_entity.type
_entity.pdbx_description
1 polymer ?
#
loop_
_entity_poly.entity_id
_entity_poly.type
_entity_poly.pdbx_seq_one_letter_code
_entity_poly.pdbx_strand_id
1 'polypeptide(L)'
;GSEPLLRAWGANSVGAGPSQADAPPVGGSEPLLRAWGANSVGAGPSQADAPPVGGSEPLLRAWGANSVGAGATAPVQDLKAVTGKGVGARIAGVETRIGAPAFVAELHGQPLPDELTEWRAAGDTVVALGDASGWLAWFRIADALRPGAQSALDRLRAQGVKLTILSGDAPQTVAAVARELGIADHRGGMSPEDKHAYLGEIQRRGETVAMVGDGVNDAPVLAQAHVSVAMGGGTELARGQSDVVLLSDDPAHLAGGVALARRTLAIIRQNLFWAFSYNLLVIPFAMAGWVTPWMAGIGMSASSLLVVLNALRLQKAA
;
A
#
# COMPACT_ATOMS: atom_id res chain seq x y z
N GLY A 1 -26.43 4.15 16.98
CA GLY A 1 -25.79 5.16 16.12
C GLY A 1 -24.31 5.01 16.28
N SER A 2 -23.62 4.66 15.19
CA SER A 2 -22.18 4.86 14.94
C SER A 2 -21.82 4.04 13.68
N GLU A 3 -21.75 4.72 12.54
CA GLU A 3 -21.22 4.22 11.25
C GLU A 3 -19.71 3.96 11.34
N PRO A 4 -19.15 3.11 10.46
CA PRO A 4 -17.77 3.27 9.99
C PRO A 4 -17.75 3.66 8.51
N LEU A 5 -17.34 4.91 8.27
CA LEU A 5 -17.05 5.53 6.98
C LEU A 5 -15.70 5.03 6.44
N LEU A 6 -15.72 4.32 5.31
CA LEU A 6 -14.56 4.12 4.44
C LEU A 6 -14.30 5.39 3.63
N ARG A 7 -13.32 6.20 4.05
CA ARG A 7 -12.71 7.28 3.26
C ARG A 7 -11.23 7.41 3.62
N ALA A 8 -10.33 6.97 2.74
CA ALA A 8 -8.93 7.45 2.70
C ALA A 8 -8.18 6.94 1.45
N TRP A 9 -8.60 7.30 0.21
CA TRP A 9 -7.74 7.10 -0.98
C TRP A 9 -7.89 8.28 -1.96
N GLY A 10 -6.82 9.07 -2.09
CA GLY A 10 -6.45 9.79 -3.31
C GLY A 10 -7.10 11.13 -3.64
N ALA A 11 -6.55 12.23 -3.12
CA ALA A 11 -6.66 13.55 -3.76
C ALA A 11 -5.33 13.87 -4.45
N ASN A 12 -5.35 14.07 -5.77
CA ASN A 12 -4.28 14.77 -6.50
C ASN A 12 -4.72 16.22 -6.72
N SER A 13 -3.92 17.16 -6.21
CA SER A 13 -4.05 18.58 -6.48
C SER A 13 -3.47 18.92 -7.86
N VAL A 14 -4.22 19.72 -8.63
CA VAL A 14 -3.66 20.56 -9.71
C VAL A 14 -4.19 21.97 -9.46
N GLY A 15 -3.28 22.93 -9.28
CA GLY A 15 -3.59 24.29 -8.85
C GLY A 15 -4.03 25.23 -9.97
N ALA A 16 -4.75 26.30 -9.57
CA ALA A 16 -4.75 27.62 -10.18
C ALA A 16 -5.38 28.63 -9.19
N GLY A 17 -4.78 29.81 -9.01
CA GLY A 17 -5.47 31.00 -8.47
C GLY A 17 -5.72 32.01 -9.60
N PRO A 18 -6.19 33.25 -9.34
CA PRO A 18 -6.95 33.78 -8.19
C PRO A 18 -8.31 34.42 -8.60
N SER A 19 -9.26 34.62 -7.67
CA SER A 19 -10.01 35.88 -7.44
C SER A 19 -11.26 35.69 -6.55
N GLN A 20 -11.51 36.71 -5.73
CA GLN A 20 -12.59 36.90 -4.75
C GLN A 20 -14.02 36.90 -5.33
N ALA A 21 -15.00 36.43 -4.54
CA ALA A 21 -16.04 37.25 -3.87
C ALA A 21 -17.42 36.55 -3.72
N ASP A 22 -17.89 36.50 -2.46
CA ASP A 22 -19.25 36.62 -1.92
C ASP A 22 -20.47 35.87 -2.52
N ALA A 23 -21.02 34.90 -1.75
CA ALA A 23 -22.37 34.92 -1.14
C ALA A 23 -22.76 33.53 -0.51
N PRO A 24 -23.57 33.47 0.58
CA PRO A 24 -23.79 32.26 1.39
C PRO A 24 -25.21 31.64 1.20
N PRO A 25 -25.69 30.72 2.08
CA PRO A 25 -25.83 29.30 1.80
C PRO A 25 -27.29 28.85 1.58
N VAL A 26 -27.51 27.78 0.80
CA VAL A 26 -28.78 27.03 0.84
C VAL A 26 -28.46 25.54 0.95
N GLY A 27 -29.06 24.91 1.96
CA GLY A 27 -28.87 23.51 2.29
C GLY A 27 -29.34 22.54 1.20
N GLY A 28 -28.80 21.34 1.24
CA GLY A 28 -29.20 20.25 0.36
C GLY A 28 -28.15 19.16 0.36
N SER A 29 -28.58 17.95 0.71
CA SER A 29 -27.83 16.71 0.58
C SER A 29 -27.47 16.43 -0.89
N GLU A 30 -26.34 16.95 -1.37
CA GLU A 30 -25.88 16.80 -2.76
C GLU A 30 -24.36 16.50 -2.92
N PRO A 31 -23.83 15.34 -2.47
CA PRO A 31 -22.56 14.87 -3.09
C PRO A 31 -22.63 13.50 -3.78
N LEU A 32 -23.65 12.66 -3.52
CA LEU A 32 -23.71 11.31 -4.09
C LEU A 32 -24.43 11.23 -5.46
N LEU A 33 -25.25 12.23 -5.80
CA LEU A 33 -26.07 12.23 -7.02
C LEU A 33 -25.35 12.76 -8.27
N ARG A 34 -24.19 13.43 -8.13
CA ARG A 34 -23.42 13.96 -9.27
C ARG A 34 -22.39 13.01 -9.87
N ALA A 35 -22.13 11.86 -9.23
CA ALA A 35 -21.18 10.87 -9.77
C ALA A 35 -21.76 10.02 -10.93
N TRP A 36 -23.08 10.10 -11.16
CA TRP A 36 -23.78 9.39 -12.25
C TRP A 36 -24.19 10.38 -13.35
N GLY A 37 -23.21 11.13 -13.85
CA GLY A 37 -23.38 11.92 -15.06
C GLY A 37 -23.88 11.03 -16.19
N ALA A 38 -25.04 11.39 -16.72
CA ALA A 38 -25.63 10.78 -17.90
C ALA A 38 -24.57 10.62 -19.01
N ASN A 39 -24.25 9.38 -19.37
CA ASN A 39 -24.07 8.92 -20.75
C ASN A 39 -23.77 7.42 -20.80
N SER A 40 -24.79 6.71 -21.30
CA SER A 40 -24.76 5.46 -22.06
C SER A 40 -23.83 4.29 -21.69
N VAL A 41 -24.47 3.14 -21.43
CA VAL A 41 -23.84 1.82 -21.32
C VAL A 41 -24.48 0.88 -22.35
N GLY A 42 -23.65 0.26 -23.21
CA GLY A 42 -24.05 -0.74 -24.20
C GLY A 42 -23.88 -2.18 -23.70
N ALA A 43 -24.67 -3.10 -24.25
CA ALA A 43 -24.65 -4.52 -23.94
C ALA A 43 -23.99 -5.34 -25.07
N GLY A 44 -23.08 -6.24 -24.69
CA GLY A 44 -22.53 -7.32 -25.51
C GLY A 44 -21.82 -8.33 -24.61
N PRO A 45 -21.79 -9.64 -24.95
CA PRO A 45 -21.06 -10.61 -24.16
C PRO A 45 -19.59 -10.49 -24.55
N SER A 46 -18.77 -9.90 -23.70
CA SER A 46 -17.32 -10.01 -23.83
C SER A 46 -16.68 -10.04 -22.46
N GLN A 47 -15.84 -11.06 -22.23
CA GLN A 47 -14.74 -10.98 -21.27
C GLN A 47 -14.05 -9.62 -21.47
N ALA A 48 -14.18 -8.74 -20.48
CA ALA A 48 -13.49 -7.47 -20.47
C ALA A 48 -12.37 -7.59 -19.44
N ASP A 49 -11.13 -7.73 -19.94
CA ASP A 49 -9.94 -7.48 -19.13
C ASP A 49 -9.99 -6.02 -18.66
N ALA A 50 -10.17 -5.81 -17.37
CA ALA A 50 -10.23 -4.48 -16.78
C ALA A 50 -8.82 -4.01 -16.34
N PRO A 51 -8.44 -2.75 -16.62
CA PRO A 51 -7.17 -2.16 -16.19
C PRO A 51 -7.17 -1.85 -14.68
N PRO A 52 -6.00 -1.64 -14.05
CA PRO A 52 -5.95 -1.38 -12.61
C PRO A 52 -6.41 0.06 -12.32
N VAL A 53 -7.00 0.28 -11.13
CA VAL A 53 -6.68 1.36 -10.18
C VAL A 53 -7.83 1.53 -9.17
N GLY A 54 -7.44 1.61 -7.88
CA GLY A 54 -8.31 1.62 -6.70
C GLY A 54 -8.92 2.96 -6.30
N GLY A 55 -9.77 2.89 -5.28
CA GLY A 55 -10.71 3.92 -4.80
C GLY A 55 -12.16 3.53 -5.10
N SER A 56 -13.16 4.23 -4.54
CA SER A 56 -14.59 3.98 -4.78
C SER A 56 -15.21 4.81 -5.92
N GLU A 57 -14.48 5.81 -6.46
CA GLU A 57 -14.77 6.53 -7.71
C GLU A 57 -14.29 5.88 -9.05
N PRO A 58 -13.25 5.02 -9.11
CA PRO A 58 -12.79 4.37 -10.34
C PRO A 58 -13.78 3.37 -10.93
N LEU A 59 -14.65 2.73 -10.13
CA LEU A 59 -15.64 1.77 -10.64
C LEU A 59 -16.59 2.42 -11.66
N LEU A 60 -16.95 3.69 -11.45
CA LEU A 60 -17.78 4.46 -12.38
C LEU A 60 -16.98 5.03 -13.55
N ARG A 61 -15.73 5.49 -13.32
CA ARG A 61 -14.87 6.01 -14.39
C ARG A 61 -14.35 4.93 -15.33
N ALA A 62 -14.04 3.73 -14.84
CA ALA A 62 -13.62 2.60 -15.67
C ALA A 62 -14.76 2.14 -16.60
N TRP A 63 -16.01 2.21 -16.13
CA TRP A 63 -17.19 1.91 -16.93
C TRP A 63 -17.48 2.98 -18.00
N GLY A 64 -17.24 4.26 -17.66
CA GLY A 64 -17.35 5.36 -18.63
C GLY A 64 -16.22 5.41 -19.67
N ALA A 65 -15.04 4.86 -19.37
CA ALA A 65 -13.86 5.01 -20.23
C ALA A 65 -13.66 3.89 -21.26
N ASN A 66 -14.08 2.65 -20.98
CA ASN A 66 -13.81 1.49 -21.84
C ASN A 66 -15.02 0.89 -22.57
N SER A 67 -16.22 1.47 -22.46
CA SER A 67 -17.43 0.94 -23.11
C SER A 67 -18.27 1.97 -23.88
N VAL A 68 -17.71 3.10 -24.31
CA VAL A 68 -18.42 4.04 -25.21
C VAL A 68 -18.34 3.56 -26.67
N GLY A 69 -18.82 2.34 -26.91
CA GLY A 69 -19.35 1.94 -28.21
C GLY A 69 -20.84 2.28 -28.21
N ALA A 70 -21.31 3.03 -29.21
CA ALA A 70 -22.68 3.51 -29.35
C ALA A 70 -23.72 2.38 -29.29
N GLY A 71 -24.21 2.08 -28.08
CA GLY A 71 -25.32 1.17 -27.81
C GLY A 71 -26.48 1.93 -27.18
N ALA A 72 -27.71 1.55 -27.55
CA ALA A 72 -28.95 2.17 -27.06
C ALA A 72 -29.03 2.15 -25.53
N THR A 73 -29.38 3.29 -24.93
CA THR A 73 -29.52 3.46 -23.48
C THR A 73 -30.94 3.12 -23.05
N ALA A 74 -31.09 2.13 -22.16
CA ALA A 74 -32.38 1.83 -21.56
C ALA A 74 -32.61 2.73 -20.32
N PRO A 75 -33.82 3.27 -20.12
CA PRO A 75 -34.13 4.04 -18.91
C PRO A 75 -34.09 3.14 -17.67
N VAL A 76 -33.45 3.63 -16.61
CA VAL A 76 -33.39 2.98 -15.29
C VAL A 76 -34.53 3.52 -14.43
N GLN A 77 -35.34 2.63 -13.87
CA GLN A 77 -36.47 2.95 -12.99
C GLN A 77 -36.29 2.25 -11.63
N ASP A 78 -36.96 2.74 -10.59
CA ASP A 78 -37.02 2.12 -9.26
C ASP A 78 -35.65 1.73 -8.65
N LEU A 79 -34.64 2.60 -8.80
CA LEU A 79 -33.30 2.38 -8.25
C LEU A 79 -33.34 2.31 -6.71
N LYS A 80 -32.89 1.19 -6.15
CA LYS A 80 -32.85 0.92 -4.71
C LYS A 80 -31.51 0.36 -4.28
N ALA A 81 -30.77 1.13 -3.48
CA ALA A 81 -29.57 0.65 -2.81
C ALA A 81 -29.94 -0.13 -1.54
N VAL A 82 -29.34 -1.30 -1.36
CA VAL A 82 -29.46 -2.15 -0.17
C VAL A 82 -28.08 -2.24 0.47
N THR A 83 -27.92 -1.56 1.60
CA THR A 83 -26.65 -1.44 2.32
C THR A 83 -26.02 -2.82 2.58
N GLY A 84 -24.74 -2.96 2.23
CA GLY A 84 -23.97 -4.19 2.40
C GLY A 84 -24.32 -5.32 1.43
N LYS A 85 -25.30 -5.13 0.55
CA LYS A 85 -25.71 -6.14 -0.45
C LYS A 85 -25.47 -5.68 -1.88
N GLY A 86 -25.96 -4.50 -2.27
CA GLY A 86 -25.87 -4.05 -3.66
C GLY A 86 -26.96 -3.07 -4.05
N VAL A 87 -27.23 -2.97 -5.34
CA VAL A 87 -28.22 -2.08 -5.94
C VAL A 87 -29.18 -2.87 -6.82
N GLY A 88 -30.48 -2.64 -6.67
CA GLY A 88 -31.52 -3.15 -7.56
C GLY A 88 -32.14 -2.02 -8.36
N ALA A 89 -32.57 -2.30 -9.58
CA ALA A 89 -33.31 -1.36 -10.43
C ALA A 89 -34.20 -2.12 -11.42
N ARG A 90 -35.09 -1.41 -12.11
CA ARG A 90 -35.84 -1.92 -13.25
C ARG A 90 -35.31 -1.31 -14.54
N ILE A 91 -34.73 -2.12 -15.42
CA ILE A 91 -34.15 -1.69 -16.70
C ILE A 91 -35.01 -2.27 -17.82
N ALA A 92 -35.56 -1.41 -18.69
CA ALA A 92 -36.48 -1.83 -19.75
C ALA A 92 -37.66 -2.71 -19.26
N GLY A 93 -38.13 -2.49 -18.02
CA GLY A 93 -39.22 -3.26 -17.42
C GLY A 93 -38.79 -4.54 -16.68
N VAL A 94 -37.52 -4.94 -16.74
CA VAL A 94 -36.98 -6.14 -16.07
C VAL A 94 -36.33 -5.76 -14.74
N GLU A 95 -36.65 -6.47 -13.66
CA GLU A 95 -35.95 -6.30 -12.37
C GLU A 95 -34.53 -6.88 -12.45
N THR A 96 -33.53 -6.02 -12.24
CA THR A 96 -32.12 -6.34 -12.33
C THR A 96 -31.42 -5.94 -11.04
N ARG A 97 -30.49 -6.76 -10.56
CA ARG A 97 -29.67 -6.48 -9.38
C ARG A 97 -28.19 -6.64 -9.68
N ILE A 98 -27.39 -5.73 -9.12
CA ILE A 98 -25.92 -5.80 -9.10
C ILE A 98 -25.42 -5.74 -7.66
N GLY A 99 -24.52 -6.63 -7.27
CA GLY A 99 -23.99 -6.65 -5.90
C GLY A 99 -23.41 -8.01 -5.48
N ALA A 100 -23.47 -8.28 -4.18
CA ALA A 100 -23.06 -9.55 -3.60
C ALA A 100 -23.82 -10.72 -4.28
N PRO A 101 -23.16 -11.84 -4.61
CA PRO A 101 -23.82 -12.92 -5.34
C PRO A 101 -25.09 -13.46 -4.67
N ALA A 102 -25.12 -13.48 -3.33
CA ALA A 102 -26.32 -13.89 -2.59
C ALA A 102 -27.54 -12.97 -2.87
N PHE A 103 -27.31 -11.66 -3.01
CA PHE A 103 -28.37 -10.68 -3.27
C PHE A 103 -28.97 -10.80 -4.69
N VAL A 104 -28.15 -11.21 -5.66
CA VAL A 104 -28.57 -11.45 -7.04
C VAL A 104 -29.25 -12.81 -7.16
N ALA A 105 -28.71 -13.86 -6.52
CA ALA A 105 -29.32 -15.19 -6.50
C ALA A 105 -30.73 -15.20 -5.92
N GLU A 106 -31.06 -14.27 -5.00
CA GLU A 106 -32.42 -14.08 -4.46
C GLU A 106 -33.47 -13.79 -5.56
N LEU A 107 -33.08 -13.33 -6.77
CA LEU A 107 -34.03 -13.06 -7.88
C LEU A 107 -34.52 -14.30 -8.61
N HIS A 108 -33.65 -15.29 -8.80
CA HIS A 108 -33.89 -16.43 -9.71
C HIS A 108 -33.62 -17.80 -9.08
N GLY A 109 -32.95 -17.84 -7.91
CA GLY A 109 -32.72 -19.08 -7.14
C GLY A 109 -31.80 -20.11 -7.79
N GLN A 110 -31.05 -19.75 -8.83
CA GLN A 110 -30.10 -20.66 -9.49
C GLN A 110 -28.81 -20.78 -8.67
N PRO A 111 -28.11 -21.92 -8.75
CA PRO A 111 -26.82 -22.10 -8.07
C PRO A 111 -25.79 -21.04 -8.52
N LEU A 112 -24.81 -20.76 -7.66
CA LEU A 112 -23.68 -19.93 -8.05
C LEU A 112 -22.92 -20.64 -9.16
N PRO A 113 -22.50 -19.93 -10.23
CA PRO A 113 -21.60 -20.47 -11.23
C PRO A 113 -20.30 -20.96 -10.57
N ASP A 114 -19.69 -22.01 -11.14
CA ASP A 114 -18.47 -22.61 -10.59
C ASP A 114 -17.33 -21.58 -10.51
N GLU A 115 -17.14 -20.78 -11.56
CA GLU A 115 -16.14 -19.68 -11.59
C GLU A 115 -16.32 -18.68 -10.44
N LEU A 116 -17.56 -18.30 -10.16
CA LEU A 116 -17.90 -17.37 -9.09
C LEU A 116 -17.58 -17.97 -7.71
N THR A 117 -17.79 -19.27 -7.59
CA THR A 117 -17.51 -20.05 -6.38
C THR A 117 -16.00 -20.15 -6.16
N GLU A 118 -15.23 -20.40 -7.21
CA GLU A 118 -13.77 -20.45 -7.18
C GLU A 118 -13.16 -19.11 -6.76
N TRP A 119 -13.59 -18.00 -7.35
CA TRP A 119 -13.07 -16.66 -7.00
C TRP A 119 -13.39 -16.28 -5.56
N ARG A 120 -14.60 -16.63 -5.08
CA ARG A 120 -14.94 -16.43 -3.67
C ARG A 120 -14.11 -17.31 -2.74
N ALA A 121 -13.83 -18.55 -3.13
CA ALA A 121 -12.96 -19.44 -2.38
C ALA A 121 -11.50 -18.94 -2.36
N ALA A 122 -11.06 -18.25 -3.42
CA ALA A 122 -9.77 -17.59 -3.51
C ALA A 122 -9.67 -16.32 -2.65
N GLY A 123 -10.79 -15.80 -2.13
CA GLY A 123 -10.84 -14.60 -1.32
C GLY A 123 -10.97 -13.30 -2.12
N ASP A 124 -11.34 -13.39 -3.40
CA ASP A 124 -11.57 -12.23 -4.26
C ASP A 124 -12.88 -11.52 -3.91
N THR A 125 -12.91 -10.20 -4.11
CA THR A 125 -14.18 -9.47 -4.04
C THR A 125 -14.94 -9.69 -5.34
N VAL A 126 -16.11 -10.33 -5.26
CA VAL A 126 -16.91 -10.67 -6.44
C VAL A 126 -18.23 -9.91 -6.42
N VAL A 127 -18.54 -9.25 -7.55
CA VAL A 127 -19.80 -8.56 -7.80
C VAL A 127 -20.52 -9.27 -8.94
N ALA A 128 -21.77 -9.67 -8.73
CA ALA A 128 -22.58 -10.30 -9.75
C ALA A 128 -23.66 -9.33 -10.26
N LEU A 129 -24.11 -9.54 -11.50
CA LEU A 129 -25.23 -8.89 -12.15
C LEU A 129 -26.19 -9.98 -12.63
N GLY A 130 -27.48 -9.83 -12.34
CA GLY A 130 -28.49 -10.78 -12.77
C GLY A 130 -29.89 -10.20 -12.75
N ASP A 131 -30.82 -10.93 -13.37
CA ASP A 131 -32.25 -10.66 -13.38
C ASP A 131 -33.04 -11.94 -13.04
N ALA A 132 -34.36 -11.92 -13.21
CA ALA A 132 -35.21 -13.08 -12.95
C ALA A 132 -34.93 -14.31 -13.84
N SER A 133 -34.27 -14.12 -15.00
CA SER A 133 -33.90 -15.21 -15.92
C SER A 133 -32.61 -15.93 -15.51
N GLY A 134 -31.74 -15.26 -14.74
CA GLY A 134 -30.50 -15.83 -14.23
C GLY A 134 -29.36 -14.83 -14.13
N TRP A 135 -28.14 -15.37 -14.10
CA TRP A 135 -26.90 -14.60 -14.10
C TRP A 135 -26.64 -13.96 -15.46
N LEU A 136 -26.39 -12.65 -15.48
CA LEU A 136 -26.07 -11.90 -16.69
C LEU A 136 -24.55 -11.66 -16.83
N ALA A 137 -23.89 -11.32 -15.73
CA ALA A 137 -22.44 -11.10 -15.68
C ALA A 137 -21.91 -11.20 -14.25
N TRP A 138 -20.60 -11.33 -14.13
CA TRP A 138 -19.90 -11.21 -12.86
C TRP A 138 -18.51 -10.59 -13.03
N PHE A 139 -18.08 -9.90 -11.98
CA PHE A 139 -16.87 -9.11 -11.96
C PHE A 139 -16.01 -9.52 -10.78
N ARG A 140 -14.74 -9.78 -11.07
CA ARG A 140 -13.71 -9.95 -10.05
C ARG A 140 -13.04 -8.62 -9.77
N ILE A 141 -13.10 -8.18 -8.52
CA ILE A 141 -12.36 -7.04 -8.02
C ILE A 141 -11.26 -7.60 -7.12
N ALA A 142 -10.02 -7.50 -7.60
CA ALA A 142 -8.84 -7.91 -6.86
C ALA A 142 -7.85 -6.74 -6.84
N ASP A 143 -7.21 -6.53 -5.70
CA ASP A 143 -6.11 -5.59 -5.61
C ASP A 143 -4.89 -6.20 -6.29
N ALA A 144 -4.46 -5.57 -7.38
CA ALA A 144 -3.25 -5.98 -8.08
C ALA A 144 -2.02 -5.64 -7.23
N LEU A 145 -1.07 -6.58 -7.19
CA LEU A 145 0.24 -6.31 -6.62
C LEU A 145 0.92 -5.15 -7.36
N ARG A 146 1.63 -4.31 -6.61
CA ARG A 146 2.43 -3.23 -7.21
C ARG A 146 3.48 -3.82 -8.14
N PRO A 147 3.71 -3.23 -9.33
CA PRO A 147 4.81 -3.63 -10.19
C PRO A 147 6.13 -3.63 -9.41
N GLY A 148 6.93 -4.68 -9.59
CA GLY A 148 8.22 -4.81 -8.90
C GLY A 148 8.16 -5.28 -7.44
N ALA A 149 6.97 -5.46 -6.85
CA ALA A 149 6.83 -5.95 -5.47
C ALA A 149 7.55 -7.29 -5.25
N GLN A 150 7.34 -8.26 -6.13
CA GLN A 150 8.01 -9.57 -6.05
C GLN A 150 9.54 -9.43 -6.04
N SER A 151 10.09 -8.69 -7.01
CA SER A 151 11.53 -8.45 -7.13
C SER A 151 12.11 -7.75 -5.90
N ALA A 152 11.38 -6.77 -5.32
CA ALA A 152 11.80 -6.09 -4.12
C ALA A 152 11.88 -7.03 -2.91
N LEU A 153 10.85 -7.88 -2.74
CA LEU A 153 10.81 -8.86 -1.65
C LEU A 153 11.89 -9.93 -1.82
N ASP A 154 12.16 -10.39 -3.04
CA ASP A 154 13.24 -11.34 -3.30
C ASP A 154 14.61 -10.74 -2.99
N ARG A 155 14.84 -9.46 -3.30
CA ARG A 155 16.07 -8.76 -2.91
C ARG A 155 16.18 -8.61 -1.39
N LEU A 156 15.09 -8.35 -0.68
CA LEU A 156 15.08 -8.29 0.78
C LEU A 156 15.37 -9.68 1.40
N ARG A 157 14.79 -10.75 0.85
CA ARG A 157 15.08 -12.14 1.25
C ARG A 157 16.55 -12.49 1.02
N ALA A 158 17.12 -12.13 -0.13
CA ALA A 158 18.52 -12.33 -0.43
C ALA A 158 19.45 -11.57 0.53
N GLN A 159 18.97 -10.47 1.12
CA GLN A 159 19.63 -9.75 2.21
C GLN A 159 19.36 -10.39 3.59
N GLY A 160 18.69 -11.53 3.69
CA GLY A 160 18.37 -12.19 4.95
C GLY A 160 17.33 -11.44 5.80
N VAL A 161 16.51 -10.59 5.18
CA VAL A 161 15.38 -9.94 5.86
C VAL A 161 14.22 -10.91 5.93
N LYS A 162 13.68 -11.14 7.13
CA LYS A 162 12.42 -11.86 7.31
C LYS A 162 11.26 -10.97 6.91
N LEU A 163 10.30 -11.54 6.19
CA LEU A 163 9.14 -10.82 5.67
C LEU A 163 7.88 -11.36 6.36
N THR A 164 7.03 -10.45 6.82
CA THR A 164 5.75 -10.76 7.46
C THR A 164 4.69 -9.80 6.94
N ILE A 165 3.48 -10.29 6.65
CA ILE A 165 2.32 -9.44 6.31
C ILE A 165 1.39 -9.30 7.51
N LEU A 166 1.00 -8.07 7.83
CA LEU A 166 -0.03 -7.76 8.83
C LEU A 166 -1.11 -6.90 8.16
N SER A 167 -2.34 -7.41 8.03
CA SER A 167 -3.46 -6.67 7.43
C SER A 167 -4.75 -6.79 8.26
N GLY A 168 -5.61 -5.78 8.13
CA GLY A 168 -6.98 -5.81 8.63
C GLY A 168 -7.94 -6.56 7.70
N ASP A 169 -7.53 -6.86 6.46
CA ASP A 169 -8.35 -7.57 5.48
C ASP A 169 -8.62 -9.01 5.89
N ALA A 170 -9.61 -9.64 5.25
CA ALA A 170 -9.99 -11.01 5.54
C ALA A 170 -8.78 -11.97 5.47
N PRO A 171 -8.63 -12.90 6.44
CA PRO A 171 -7.52 -13.84 6.48
C PRO A 171 -7.28 -14.60 5.17
N GLN A 172 -8.35 -14.91 4.43
CA GLN A 172 -8.28 -15.62 3.14
C GLN A 172 -7.61 -14.77 2.06
N THR A 173 -7.98 -13.49 1.96
CA THR A 173 -7.40 -12.54 1.01
C THR A 173 -5.91 -12.33 1.30
N VAL A 174 -5.55 -12.16 2.57
CA VAL A 174 -4.15 -12.01 3.00
C VAL A 174 -3.34 -13.27 2.70
N ALA A 175 -3.90 -14.47 2.94
CA ALA A 175 -3.25 -15.73 2.64
C ALA A 175 -3.03 -15.96 1.13
N ALA A 176 -3.95 -15.51 0.29
CA ALA A 176 -3.80 -15.56 -1.17
C ALA A 176 -2.63 -14.69 -1.63
N VAL A 177 -2.60 -13.43 -1.18
CA VAL A 177 -1.50 -12.49 -1.47
C VAL A 177 -0.15 -13.00 -0.94
N ALA A 178 -0.14 -13.51 0.29
CA ALA A 178 1.06 -14.08 0.90
C ALA A 178 1.60 -15.27 0.11
N ARG A 179 0.72 -16.12 -0.43
CA ARG A 179 1.11 -17.26 -1.29
C ARG A 179 1.71 -16.80 -2.61
N GLU A 180 1.10 -15.81 -3.26
CA GLU A 180 1.61 -15.24 -4.50
C GLU A 180 3.00 -14.62 -4.30
N LEU A 181 3.19 -13.93 -3.18
CA LEU A 181 4.46 -13.28 -2.84
C LEU A 181 5.51 -14.23 -2.23
N GLY A 182 5.13 -15.46 -1.87
CA GLY A 182 5.99 -16.43 -1.17
C GLY A 182 6.34 -16.03 0.28
N ILE A 183 5.42 -15.37 1.00
CA ILE A 183 5.59 -14.96 2.39
C ILE A 183 4.91 -15.99 3.30
N ALA A 184 5.72 -16.70 4.09
CA ALA A 184 5.20 -17.74 4.99
C ALA A 184 4.43 -17.15 6.18
N ASP A 185 4.95 -16.08 6.78
CA ASP A 185 4.38 -15.47 7.98
C ASP A 185 3.40 -14.35 7.59
N HIS A 186 2.12 -14.56 7.83
CA HIS A 186 1.07 -13.61 7.45
C HIS A 186 -0.10 -13.69 8.43
N ARG A 187 -0.75 -12.55 8.67
CA ARG A 187 -1.91 -12.43 9.54
C ARG A 187 -2.91 -11.44 8.95
N GLY A 188 -4.13 -11.91 8.71
CA GLY A 188 -5.27 -11.09 8.32
C GLY A 188 -6.29 -10.95 9.44
N GLY A 189 -7.24 -10.04 9.27
CA GLY A 189 -8.30 -9.74 10.23
C GLY A 189 -7.79 -9.04 11.50
N MET A 190 -6.64 -8.38 11.43
CA MET A 190 -5.99 -7.77 12.60
C MET A 190 -6.55 -6.38 12.90
N SER A 191 -6.90 -6.13 14.16
CA SER A 191 -7.09 -4.77 14.66
C SER A 191 -5.75 -4.02 14.79
N PRO A 192 -5.76 -2.67 14.89
CA PRO A 192 -4.56 -1.91 15.22
C PRO A 192 -3.86 -2.40 16.50
N GLU A 193 -4.62 -2.79 17.52
CA GLU A 193 -4.13 -3.35 18.78
C GLU A 193 -3.45 -4.70 18.58
N ASP A 194 -4.01 -5.58 17.73
CA ASP A 194 -3.40 -6.86 17.41
C ASP A 194 -2.06 -6.69 16.69
N LYS A 195 -2.00 -5.72 15.76
CA LYS A 195 -0.75 -5.39 15.05
C LYS A 195 0.32 -4.90 16.04
N HIS A 196 -0.07 -4.06 16.99
CA HIS A 196 0.81 -3.56 18.05
C HIS A 196 1.30 -4.67 18.99
N ALA A 197 0.40 -5.57 19.40
CA ALA A 197 0.74 -6.72 20.24
C ALA A 197 1.71 -7.68 19.53
N TYR A 198 1.47 -7.95 18.25
CA TYR A 198 2.35 -8.76 17.42
C TYR A 198 3.75 -8.14 17.31
N LEU A 199 3.82 -6.85 17.03
CA LEU A 199 5.07 -6.12 16.93
C LEU A 199 5.86 -6.19 18.26
N GLY A 200 5.18 -5.99 19.40
CA GLY A 200 5.79 -6.15 20.72
C GLY A 200 6.27 -7.57 21.03
N GLU A 201 5.61 -8.60 20.50
CA GLU A 201 6.06 -9.99 20.63
C GLU A 201 7.38 -10.23 19.89
N ILE A 202 7.47 -9.85 18.62
CA ILE A 202 8.67 -10.07 17.81
C ILE A 202 9.84 -9.22 18.30
N GLN A 203 9.59 -8.01 18.79
CA GLN A 203 10.62 -7.16 19.42
C GLN A 203 11.19 -7.81 20.69
N ARG A 204 10.34 -8.42 21.54
CA ARG A 204 10.81 -9.15 22.74
C ARG A 204 11.64 -10.39 22.41
N ARG A 205 11.50 -10.95 21.21
CA ARG A 205 12.36 -12.03 20.71
C ARG A 205 13.73 -11.52 20.23
N GLY A 206 13.99 -10.22 20.36
CA GLY A 206 15.24 -9.58 19.96
C GLY A 206 15.30 -9.20 18.47
N GLU A 207 14.16 -9.24 17.77
CA GLU A 207 14.13 -8.87 16.35
C GLU A 207 14.10 -7.34 16.18
N THR A 208 14.95 -6.82 15.30
CA THR A 208 14.87 -5.43 14.84
C THR A 208 13.88 -5.35 13.70
N VAL A 209 12.83 -4.54 13.88
CA VAL A 209 11.67 -4.51 12.99
C VAL A 209 11.61 -3.18 12.26
N ALA A 210 11.57 -3.25 10.93
CA ALA A 210 11.15 -2.15 10.09
C ALA A 210 9.69 -2.40 9.66
N MET A 211 8.81 -1.42 9.87
CA MET A 211 7.42 -1.50 9.44
C MET A 211 7.17 -0.57 8.26
N VAL A 212 6.48 -1.07 7.24
CA VAL A 212 6.14 -0.34 6.02
C VAL A 212 4.62 -0.20 5.95
N GLY A 213 4.11 1.02 5.75
CA GLY A 213 2.66 1.26 5.67
C GLY A 213 2.29 2.60 5.00
N ASP A 214 1.00 2.80 4.80
CA ASP A 214 0.41 4.05 4.24
C ASP A 214 0.00 5.06 5.33
N GLY A 215 0.06 4.61 6.59
CA GLY A 215 0.11 5.36 7.84
C GLY A 215 -1.14 6.10 8.29
N VAL A 216 -2.31 5.91 7.67
CA VAL A 216 -3.58 6.37 8.28
C VAL A 216 -4.05 5.39 9.34
N ASN A 217 -4.14 4.12 8.97
CA ASN A 217 -4.62 3.05 9.85
C ASN A 217 -3.50 2.40 10.66
N ASP A 218 -2.25 2.62 10.23
CA ASP A 218 -1.07 1.97 10.79
C ASP A 218 -0.16 2.91 11.60
N ALA A 219 -0.51 4.19 11.77
CA ALA A 219 0.31 5.16 12.51
C ALA A 219 0.75 4.68 13.91
N PRO A 220 -0.14 4.14 14.77
CA PRO A 220 0.26 3.64 16.09
C PRO A 220 1.26 2.48 16.03
N VAL A 221 1.16 1.64 15.00
CA VAL A 221 2.03 0.47 14.83
C VAL A 221 3.37 0.88 14.21
N LEU A 222 3.35 1.82 13.26
CA LEU A 222 4.55 2.43 12.69
C LEU A 222 5.40 3.08 13.79
N ALA A 223 4.78 3.84 14.71
CA ALA A 223 5.48 4.50 15.80
C ALA A 223 6.16 3.54 16.81
N GLN A 224 5.69 2.29 16.90
CA GLN A 224 6.32 1.27 17.76
C GLN A 224 7.49 0.58 17.08
N ALA A 225 7.57 0.60 15.75
CA ALA A 225 8.63 -0.07 15.01
C ALA A 225 9.99 0.58 15.29
N HIS A 226 11.09 -0.18 15.12
CA HIS A 226 12.43 0.41 15.25
C HIS A 226 12.75 1.35 14.10
N VAL A 227 12.17 1.06 12.93
CA VAL A 227 12.21 1.92 11.76
C VAL A 227 10.83 1.92 11.13
N SER A 228 10.26 3.10 10.98
CA SER A 228 8.99 3.31 10.29
C SER A 228 9.25 3.81 8.87
N VAL A 229 8.62 3.15 7.90
CA VAL A 229 8.75 3.49 6.48
C VAL A 229 7.37 3.82 5.91
N ALA A 230 7.18 5.08 5.53
CA ALA A 230 5.99 5.50 4.81
C ALA A 230 6.22 5.41 3.29
N MET A 231 5.20 4.93 2.58
CA MET A 231 5.16 5.01 1.12
C MET A 231 4.83 6.43 0.66
N GLY A 232 5.28 6.83 -0.53
CA GLY A 232 5.17 8.19 -1.05
C GLY A 232 3.74 8.65 -1.29
N GLY A 233 2.88 7.74 -1.74
CA GLY A 233 1.42 7.94 -1.78
C GLY A 233 0.70 7.90 -0.43
N GLY A 234 1.43 7.68 0.68
CA GLY A 234 0.89 7.71 2.04
C GLY A 234 0.45 9.11 2.47
N THR A 235 -0.39 9.17 3.50
CA THR A 235 -0.94 10.47 3.94
C THR A 235 0.12 11.42 4.48
N GLU A 236 -0.18 12.73 4.52
CA GLU A 236 0.73 13.71 5.13
C GLU A 236 1.04 13.39 6.59
N LEU A 237 0.06 12.85 7.32
CA LEU A 237 0.24 12.33 8.68
C LEU A 237 1.24 11.17 8.74
N ALA A 238 1.12 10.21 7.83
CA ALA A 238 2.05 9.08 7.73
C ALA A 238 3.49 9.54 7.46
N ARG A 239 3.68 10.48 6.52
CA ARG A 239 4.99 11.03 6.15
C ARG A 239 5.60 11.85 7.29
N GLY A 240 4.79 12.56 8.07
CA GLY A 240 5.24 13.34 9.21
C GLY A 240 5.69 12.51 10.42
N GLN A 241 5.28 11.24 10.50
CA GLN A 241 5.59 10.34 11.62
C GLN A 241 6.59 9.22 11.27
N SER A 242 7.02 9.12 10.01
CA SER A 242 7.94 8.06 9.56
C SER A 242 9.41 8.48 9.60
N ASP A 243 10.30 7.56 9.97
CA ASP A 243 11.75 7.74 9.90
C ASP A 243 12.27 7.80 8.46
N VAL A 244 11.61 7.06 7.56
CA VAL A 244 11.95 6.99 6.14
C VAL A 244 10.71 7.18 5.30
N VAL A 245 10.79 8.09 4.32
CA VAL A 245 9.74 8.28 3.32
C VAL A 245 10.26 7.81 1.97
N LEU A 246 9.59 6.82 1.38
CA LEU A 246 9.85 6.38 0.02
C LEU A 246 9.16 7.34 -0.95
N LEU A 247 9.91 8.26 -1.56
CA LEU A 247 9.35 9.27 -2.47
C LEU A 247 8.69 8.68 -3.72
N SER A 248 9.08 7.47 -4.11
CA SER A 248 8.46 6.70 -5.19
C SER A 248 7.58 5.61 -4.60
N ASP A 249 6.51 5.25 -5.32
CA ASP A 249 5.68 4.10 -5.01
C ASP A 249 6.31 2.74 -5.42
N ASP A 250 7.57 2.73 -5.86
CA ASP A 250 8.31 1.52 -6.23
C ASP A 250 8.92 0.84 -4.98
N PRO A 251 8.47 -0.39 -4.62
CA PRO A 251 9.02 -1.14 -3.50
C PRO A 251 10.51 -1.52 -3.67
N ALA A 252 11.04 -1.50 -4.89
CA ALA A 252 12.44 -1.84 -5.16
C ALA A 252 13.43 -0.89 -4.48
N HIS A 253 13.02 0.35 -4.21
CA HIS A 253 13.83 1.32 -3.48
C HIS A 253 13.99 0.97 -2.00
N LEU A 254 13.03 0.26 -1.39
CA LEU A 254 13.17 -0.23 -0.02
C LEU A 254 14.37 -1.18 0.10
N ALA A 255 14.48 -2.15 -0.82
CA ALA A 255 15.60 -3.09 -0.85
C ALA A 255 16.95 -2.38 -1.10
N GLY A 256 16.95 -1.32 -1.92
CA GLY A 256 18.12 -0.46 -2.14
C GLY A 256 18.54 0.29 -0.87
N GLY A 257 17.56 0.87 -0.16
CA GLY A 257 17.78 1.59 1.10
C GLY A 257 18.38 0.70 2.18
N VAL A 258 17.87 -0.53 2.36
CA VAL A 258 18.42 -1.49 3.32
C VAL A 258 19.87 -1.87 2.96
N ALA A 259 20.15 -2.12 1.67
CA ALA A 259 21.51 -2.42 1.23
C ALA A 259 22.48 -1.25 1.48
N LEU A 260 22.04 -0.02 1.20
CA LEU A 260 22.81 1.18 1.45
C LEU A 260 23.08 1.37 2.95
N ALA A 261 22.06 1.26 3.79
CA ALA A 261 22.19 1.39 5.25
C ALA A 261 23.23 0.41 5.82
N ARG A 262 23.21 -0.85 5.37
CA ARG A 262 24.19 -1.87 5.79
C ARG A 262 25.61 -1.55 5.33
N ARG A 263 25.78 -1.06 4.10
CA ARG A 263 27.10 -0.61 3.59
C ARG A 263 27.62 0.58 4.39
N THR A 264 26.76 1.55 4.68
CA THR A 264 27.11 2.70 5.51
C THR A 264 27.57 2.26 6.89
N LEU A 265 26.85 1.34 7.53
CA LEU A 265 27.24 0.80 8.84
C LEU A 265 28.58 0.05 8.78
N ALA A 266 28.86 -0.69 7.71
CA ALA A 266 30.15 -1.35 7.52
C ALA A 266 31.31 -0.34 7.44
N ILE A 267 31.12 0.77 6.72
CA ILE A 267 32.13 1.84 6.61
C ILE A 267 32.30 2.59 7.94
N ILE A 268 31.22 2.86 8.67
CA ILE A 268 31.29 3.45 10.01
C ILE A 268 32.11 2.54 10.95
N ARG A 269 31.87 1.22 10.94
CA ARG A 269 32.63 0.26 11.74
C ARG A 269 34.11 0.24 11.37
N GLN A 270 34.45 0.33 10.08
CA GLN A 270 35.84 0.44 9.63
C GLN A 270 36.49 1.73 10.14
N ASN A 271 35.80 2.86 10.04
CA ASN A 271 36.31 4.15 10.49
C ASN A 271 36.55 4.17 12.00
N LEU A 272 35.62 3.61 12.79
CA LEU A 272 35.78 3.45 14.23
C LEU A 272 36.95 2.52 14.55
N PHE A 273 37.09 1.39 13.85
CA PHE A 273 38.22 0.48 14.05
C PHE A 273 39.56 1.18 13.80
N TRP A 274 39.68 1.97 12.74
CA TRP A 274 40.89 2.76 12.46
C TRP A 274 41.17 3.81 13.53
N ALA A 275 40.15 4.55 13.95
CA ALA A 275 40.27 5.56 15.00
C ALA A 275 40.75 4.94 16.33
N PHE A 276 40.15 3.82 16.74
CA PHE A 276 40.55 3.10 17.96
C PHE A 276 41.96 2.52 17.84
N SER A 277 42.28 1.89 16.70
CA SER A 277 43.60 1.27 16.48
C SER A 277 44.71 2.32 16.52
N TYR A 278 44.49 3.48 15.90
CA TYR A 278 45.43 4.60 15.94
C TYR A 278 45.67 5.07 17.38
N ASN A 279 44.60 5.36 18.12
CA ASN A 279 44.72 5.83 19.51
C ASN A 279 45.39 4.80 20.41
N LEU A 280 45.04 3.51 20.25
CA LEU A 280 45.61 2.42 21.03
C LEU A 280 47.12 2.28 20.80
N LEU A 281 47.60 2.54 19.58
CA LEU A 281 49.03 2.51 19.27
C LEU A 281 49.74 3.77 19.75
N VAL A 282 49.19 4.95 19.47
CA VAL A 282 49.87 6.23 19.70
C VAL A 282 50.00 6.55 21.19
N ILE A 283 49.02 6.22 22.04
CA ILE A 283 49.04 6.55 23.47
C ILE A 283 50.23 5.91 24.20
N PRO A 284 50.48 4.58 24.12
CA PRO A 284 51.66 3.95 24.72
C PRO A 284 52.98 4.55 24.24
N PHE A 285 53.11 4.82 22.93
CA PHE A 285 54.32 5.43 22.38
C PHE A 285 54.52 6.88 22.85
N ALA A 286 53.45 7.65 23.01
CA ALA A 286 53.50 8.98 23.59
C ALA A 286 53.89 8.93 25.08
N MET A 287 53.34 7.98 25.85
CA MET A 287 53.74 7.76 27.25
C MET A 287 55.21 7.35 27.39
N ALA A 288 55.74 6.58 26.43
CA ALA A 288 57.16 6.24 26.36
C ALA A 288 58.06 7.40 25.89
N GLY A 289 57.47 8.56 25.53
CA GLY A 289 58.18 9.73 25.03
C GLY A 289 58.67 9.62 23.58
N TRP A 290 58.26 8.58 22.84
CA TRP A 290 58.69 8.34 21.46
C TRP A 290 57.84 9.10 20.43
N VAL A 291 56.67 9.59 20.83
CA VAL A 291 55.78 10.39 19.98
C VAL A 291 55.64 11.78 20.56
N THR A 292 56.05 12.78 19.77
CA THR A 292 55.90 14.19 20.12
C THR A 292 54.53 14.74 19.67
N PRO A 293 54.04 15.86 20.25
CA PRO A 293 52.73 16.42 19.91
C PRO A 293 52.52 16.75 18.44
N TRP A 294 53.57 17.19 17.72
CA TRP A 294 53.46 17.51 16.29
C TRP A 294 53.29 16.25 15.42
N MET A 295 53.93 15.13 15.79
CA MET A 295 53.77 13.84 15.11
C MET A 295 52.34 13.31 15.27
N ALA A 296 51.79 13.42 16.48
CA ALA A 296 50.40 13.06 16.75
C ALA A 296 49.40 13.93 15.96
N GLY A 297 49.70 15.22 15.76
CA GLY A 297 48.90 16.13 14.94
C GLY A 297 48.84 15.73 13.46
N ILE A 298 49.98 15.32 12.87
CA ILE A 298 50.02 14.80 11.49
C ILE A 298 49.22 13.50 11.38
N GLY A 299 49.38 12.58 12.33
CA GLY A 299 48.64 11.32 12.36
C GLY A 299 47.12 11.51 12.45
N MET A 300 46.64 12.44 13.29
CA MET A 300 45.22 12.80 13.36
C MET A 300 44.69 13.38 12.03
N SER A 301 45.49 14.21 11.36
CA SER A 301 45.13 14.81 10.08
C SER A 301 45.05 13.75 8.97
N ALA A 302 46.02 12.84 8.91
CA ALA A 302 46.04 11.71 7.98
C ALA A 302 44.89 10.72 8.23
N SER A 303 44.57 10.44 9.50
CA SER A 303 43.41 9.61 9.87
C SER A 303 42.10 10.23 9.40
N SER A 304 41.94 11.55 9.55
CA SER A 304 40.75 12.27 9.09
C SER A 304 40.59 12.17 7.58
N LEU A 305 41.69 12.32 6.83
CA LEU A 305 41.70 12.16 5.37
C LEU A 305 41.32 10.73 4.96
N LEU A 306 41.87 9.70 5.62
CA LEU A 306 41.52 8.30 5.36
C LEU A 306 40.03 8.01 5.61
N VAL A 307 39.48 8.54 6.70
CA VAL A 307 38.04 8.40 7.02
C VAL A 307 37.17 9.03 5.94
N VAL A 308 37.51 10.23 5.47
CA VAL A 308 36.80 10.90 4.37
C VAL A 308 36.90 10.09 3.08
N LEU A 309 38.10 9.64 2.70
CA LEU A 309 38.31 8.82 1.51
C LEU A 309 37.54 7.49 1.59
N ASN A 310 37.46 6.87 2.77
CA ASN A 310 36.70 5.64 2.97
C ASN A 310 35.19 5.91 2.87
N ALA A 311 34.70 7.04 3.39
CA ALA A 311 33.30 7.45 3.25
C ALA A 311 32.91 7.72 1.79
N LEU A 312 33.81 8.29 0.97
CA LEU A 312 33.56 8.53 -0.46
C LEU A 312 33.33 7.23 -1.27
N ARG A 313 33.70 6.06 -0.76
CA ARG A 313 33.38 4.77 -1.40
C ARG A 313 31.88 4.50 -1.46
N LEU A 314 31.07 5.10 -0.60
CA LEU A 314 29.61 5.01 -0.65
C LEU A 314 29.05 5.66 -1.92
N GLN A 315 29.63 6.77 -2.38
CA GLN A 315 29.16 7.50 -3.56
C GLN A 315 29.39 6.76 -4.88
N LYS A 316 30.36 5.84 -4.94
CA LYS A 316 30.65 5.07 -6.17
C LYS A 316 29.80 3.81 -6.32
N ALA A 317 29.08 3.41 -5.27
CA ALA A 317 28.33 2.17 -5.20
C ALA A 317 26.80 2.37 -5.06
N ALA A 318 26.38 3.63 -4.99
CA ALA A 318 25.00 4.10 -5.12
C ALA A 318 24.74 4.46 -6.59
#